data_AF-A0A858SWQ3-F1
#
_entry.id   AF-A0A858SWQ3-F1
#
_cell.length_a   1.000
_cell.length_b   1.000
_cell.length_c   1.000
_cell.angle_alpha   90.00
_cell.angle_beta   90.00
_cell.angle_gamma   90.00
#
_symmetry.space_group_name_H-M   'P 1'
#
loop_
_entity.id
_entity.type
_entity.pdbx_description
1 polymer ?
#
loop_
_entity_poly.entity_id
_entity_poly.type
_entity_poly.pdbx_seq_one_letter_code
_entity_poly.pdbx_strand_id
1 'polypeptide(L)'
;MAAAALITPVPSSAAPKGCPPGLAKKSPSCVPPGQAKKGNYKNTAPYRRGDVISGDYIVIRNPDRYGLDRSGTYYNSDGYVFRVDQETREVLDFIGAAAALLN
;
A
#
# COMPACT_ATOMS: atom_id res chain seq x y z
N MET A 1 38.71 -62.65 -9.93
CA MET A 1 37.78 -61.79 -10.69
C MET A 1 36.77 -61.23 -9.71
N ALA A 2 36.88 -59.95 -9.33
CA ALA A 2 35.89 -59.25 -8.52
C ALA A 2 35.75 -57.85 -9.12
N ALA A 3 34.60 -57.57 -9.74
CA ALA A 3 34.29 -56.29 -10.37
C ALA A 3 33.53 -55.42 -9.37
N ALA A 4 34.10 -54.28 -9.01
CA ALA A 4 33.46 -53.27 -8.17
C ALA A 4 32.54 -52.40 -9.05
N ALA A 5 31.24 -52.37 -8.73
CA ALA A 5 30.27 -51.51 -9.38
C ALA A 5 30.28 -50.12 -8.72
N LEU A 6 30.58 -49.07 -9.49
CA LEU A 6 30.52 -47.68 -9.06
C LEU A 6 29.06 -47.21 -9.05
N ILE A 7 28.60 -46.73 -7.89
CA ILE A 7 27.26 -46.17 -7.69
C ILE A 7 27.32 -44.69 -8.09
N THR A 8 26.66 -44.31 -9.18
CA THR A 8 26.47 -42.91 -9.56
C THR A 8 25.29 -42.30 -8.78
N PRO A 9 25.40 -41.08 -8.23
CA PRO A 9 24.26 -40.40 -7.61
C PRO A 9 23.31 -39.89 -8.69
N VAL A 10 22.04 -40.28 -8.58
CA VAL A 10 20.92 -39.72 -9.35
C VAL A 10 20.64 -38.27 -8.91
N PRO A 11 20.41 -37.33 -9.85
CA PRO A 11 19.99 -35.98 -9.50
C PRO A 11 18.54 -36.00 -8.96
N SER A 12 18.38 -35.63 -7.69
CA SER A 12 17.09 -35.36 -7.08
C SER A 12 16.49 -34.11 -7.74
N SER A 13 15.49 -34.32 -8.59
CA SER A 13 14.72 -33.23 -9.17
C SER A 13 13.80 -32.67 -8.09
N ALA A 14 14.25 -31.59 -7.43
CA ALA A 14 13.41 -30.79 -6.57
C ALA A 14 12.22 -30.25 -7.39
N ALA A 15 11.04 -30.83 -7.15
CA ALA A 15 9.80 -30.33 -7.71
C ALA A 15 9.65 -28.82 -7.37
N PRO A 16 9.17 -27.98 -8.31
CA PRO A 16 8.94 -26.57 -8.02
C PRO A 16 7.98 -26.47 -6.86
N LYS A 17 8.34 -25.62 -5.89
CA LYS A 17 7.61 -25.30 -4.67
C LYS A 17 6.22 -24.76 -5.02
N GLY A 18 5.30 -25.68 -5.35
CA GLY A 18 3.88 -25.40 -5.48
C GLY A 18 3.39 -25.00 -4.10
N CYS A 19 3.05 -23.71 -3.96
CA CYS A 19 2.40 -23.20 -2.76
C CYS A 19 1.20 -24.10 -2.42
N PRO A 20 1.03 -24.48 -1.14
CA PRO A 20 -0.01 -25.43 -0.73
C PRO A 20 -1.38 -25.02 -1.30
N PRO A 21 -2.16 -25.98 -1.83
CA PRO A 21 -3.43 -25.69 -2.46
C PRO A 21 -4.41 -25.24 -1.36
N GLY A 22 -4.69 -23.95 -1.32
CA GLY A 22 -5.63 -23.37 -0.36
C GLY A 22 -5.47 -21.89 -0.09
N LEU A 23 -4.34 -21.27 -0.45
CA LEU A 23 -4.08 -19.86 -0.10
C LEU A 23 -3.31 -19.04 -1.16
N ALA A 24 -3.27 -19.51 -2.41
CA ALA A 24 -2.39 -18.96 -3.45
C ALA A 24 -3.12 -18.56 -4.75
N LYS A 25 -4.33 -17.98 -4.62
CA LYS A 25 -5.12 -17.52 -5.79
C LYS A 25 -5.93 -16.24 -5.57
N LYS A 26 -5.53 -15.41 -4.61
CA LYS A 26 -5.86 -13.98 -4.66
C LYS A 26 -4.66 -13.26 -5.24
N SER A 27 -4.61 -13.22 -6.56
CA SER A 27 -3.79 -12.29 -7.29
C SER A 27 -4.49 -10.91 -7.25
N PRO A 28 -3.81 -9.83 -6.87
CA PRO A 28 -2.38 -9.76 -6.57
C PRO A 28 -2.05 -10.31 -5.17
N SER A 29 -0.94 -11.04 -5.14
CA SER A 29 -0.38 -11.81 -4.02
C SER A 29 -0.38 -11.02 -2.72
N CYS A 30 -0.98 -11.59 -1.68
CA CYS A 30 -0.70 -11.41 -0.25
C CYS A 30 0.34 -10.32 0.07
N VAL A 31 -0.02 -9.06 -0.18
CA VAL A 31 0.68 -7.93 0.36
C VAL A 31 -0.11 -7.54 1.58
N PRO A 32 0.47 -7.56 2.79
CA PRO A 32 -0.22 -6.99 3.94
C PRO A 32 -0.61 -5.55 3.56
N PRO A 33 -1.88 -5.14 3.78
CA PRO A 33 -2.32 -3.79 3.47
C PRO A 33 -1.35 -2.82 4.15
N GLY A 34 -0.58 -2.09 3.34
CA GLY A 34 0.54 -1.24 3.80
C GLY A 34 1.91 -1.49 3.13
N GLN A 35 2.18 -2.66 2.55
CA GLN A 35 3.48 -2.94 1.88
C GLN A 35 3.42 -2.92 0.34
N ALA A 36 2.23 -2.82 -0.27
CA ALA A 36 2.06 -2.95 -1.73
C ALA A 36 2.55 -1.74 -2.53
N LYS A 37 2.87 -0.64 -1.85
CA LYS A 37 3.09 0.67 -2.47
C LYS A 37 4.43 1.32 -2.13
N LYS A 38 5.47 0.54 -1.80
CA LYS A 38 6.86 1.05 -1.85
C LYS A 38 7.34 1.17 -3.31
N GLY A 39 6.65 2.01 -4.09
CA GLY A 39 6.96 2.29 -5.49
C GLY A 39 7.29 3.77 -5.68
N ASN A 40 8.59 4.08 -5.62
CA ASN A 40 9.24 5.30 -6.10
C ASN A 40 8.67 6.64 -5.57
N TYR A 41 9.34 7.15 -4.53
CA TYR A 41 9.11 8.39 -3.77
C TYR A 41 9.39 9.71 -4.51
N LYS A 42 9.21 9.76 -5.84
CA LYS A 42 9.47 10.96 -6.65
C LYS A 42 8.23 11.51 -7.36
N ASN A 43 7.10 11.60 -6.66
CA ASN A 43 5.96 12.37 -7.15
C ASN A 43 5.26 13.06 -5.97
N THR A 44 5.73 14.27 -5.67
CA THR A 44 5.11 15.43 -5.01
C THR A 44 4.13 15.26 -3.83
N ALA A 45 3.20 14.29 -3.82
CA ALA A 45 2.29 14.02 -2.71
C ALA A 45 2.68 12.72 -1.95
N PRO A 46 2.73 12.74 -0.60
CA PRO A 46 3.20 11.59 0.20
C PRO A 46 2.26 10.38 0.17
N TYR A 47 0.97 10.57 -0.12
CA TYR A 47 -0.05 9.53 -0.13
C TYR A 47 -0.86 9.51 -1.43
N ARG A 48 -1.29 8.33 -1.86
CA ARG A 48 -2.18 8.11 -3.01
C ARG A 48 -3.55 7.62 -2.54
N ARG A 49 -4.55 7.69 -3.43
CA ARG A 49 -5.86 7.06 -3.19
C ARG A 49 -5.70 5.58 -2.82
N GLY A 50 -6.38 5.17 -1.76
CA GLY A 50 -6.29 3.84 -1.14
C GLY A 50 -5.13 3.64 -0.17
N ASP A 51 -4.32 4.68 0.10
CA ASP A 51 -3.30 4.62 1.14
C ASP A 51 -3.88 4.98 2.48
N VAL A 52 -3.39 4.34 3.55
CA VAL A 52 -3.76 4.71 4.91
C VAL A 52 -2.77 5.76 5.41
N ILE A 53 -3.28 6.90 5.89
CA ILE A 53 -2.44 7.94 6.49
C ILE A 53 -2.01 7.46 7.88
N SER A 54 -0.73 7.12 8.01
CA SER A 54 -0.12 6.63 9.26
C SER A 54 0.83 7.62 9.93
N GLY A 55 1.16 8.74 9.27
CA GLY A 55 2.08 9.77 9.77
C GLY A 55 1.37 10.84 10.60
N ASP A 56 2.05 11.98 10.78
CA ASP A 56 1.45 13.17 11.38
C ASP A 56 0.43 13.80 10.44
N TYR A 57 -0.75 14.11 10.98
CA TYR A 57 -1.81 14.80 10.26
C TYR A 57 -2.58 15.73 11.18
N ILE A 58 -3.11 16.79 10.59
CA ILE A 58 -4.03 17.73 11.24
C ILE A 58 -5.40 17.51 10.63
N VAL A 59 -6.40 17.25 11.48
CA VAL A 59 -7.79 17.11 11.04
C VAL A 59 -8.39 18.49 10.78
N ILE A 60 -8.90 18.71 9.58
CA ILE A 60 -9.60 19.94 9.21
C ILE A 60 -11.05 19.81 9.69
N ARG A 61 -11.37 20.45 10.81
CA ARG A 61 -12.71 20.42 11.42
C ARG A 61 -13.75 21.29 10.73
N ASN A 62 -13.30 22.30 9.98
CA ASN A 62 -14.14 23.26 9.28
C ASN A 62 -13.77 23.26 7.78
N PRO A 63 -14.08 22.17 7.05
CA PRO A 63 -13.81 22.05 5.62
C PRO A 63 -14.56 23.10 4.79
N ASP A 64 -15.73 23.54 5.26
CA ASP A 64 -16.59 24.54 4.60
C ASP A 64 -15.87 25.88 4.36
N ARG A 65 -14.95 26.28 5.23
CA ARG A 65 -14.16 27.51 5.08
C ARG A 65 -13.19 27.48 3.89
N TYR A 66 -12.93 26.30 3.35
CA TYR A 66 -12.03 26.06 2.22
C TYR A 66 -12.80 25.62 0.96
N GLY A 67 -14.13 25.79 0.94
CA GLY A 67 -14.97 25.31 -0.15
C GLY A 67 -15.04 23.78 -0.27
N LEU A 68 -14.65 23.07 0.79
CA LEU A 68 -14.70 21.60 0.83
C LEU A 68 -16.04 21.12 1.39
N ASP A 69 -16.40 19.90 1.04
CA ASP A 69 -17.64 19.29 1.48
C ASP A 69 -17.66 19.08 3.01
N ARG A 70 -18.77 19.43 3.68
CA ARG A 70 -18.85 19.37 5.14
C ARG A 70 -19.04 17.96 5.70
N SER A 71 -19.49 17.03 4.87
CA SER A 71 -19.68 15.64 5.27
C SER A 71 -18.40 14.81 5.20
N GLY A 72 -17.38 15.28 4.47
CA GLY A 72 -16.10 14.62 4.35
C GLY A 72 -15.17 14.82 5.55
N THR A 73 -14.34 13.83 5.82
CA THR A 73 -13.19 13.98 6.73
C THR A 73 -11.96 14.34 5.92
N TYR A 74 -11.27 15.41 6.32
CA TYR A 74 -10.11 15.92 5.59
C TYR A 74 -8.90 16.03 6.49
N TYR A 75 -7.79 15.44 6.05
CA TYR A 75 -6.52 15.46 6.75
C TYR A 75 -5.52 16.32 5.99
N ASN A 76 -4.85 17.19 6.72
CA ASN A 76 -3.67 17.90 6.25
C ASN A 76 -2.44 17.13 6.72
N SER A 77 -1.65 16.60 5.78
CA SER A 77 -0.38 15.94 6.09
C SER A 77 0.69 16.51 5.16
N ASP A 78 1.78 17.00 5.75
CA ASP A 78 2.92 17.60 5.05
C ASP A 78 2.53 18.75 4.10
N GLY A 79 1.52 19.55 4.48
CA GLY A 79 1.03 20.65 3.65
C GLY A 79 0.13 20.21 2.49
N TYR A 80 -0.27 18.95 2.41
CA TYR A 80 -1.23 18.42 1.45
C TYR A 80 -2.55 18.05 2.11
N VAL A 81 -3.66 18.36 1.47
CA VAL A 81 -5.01 18.03 1.94
C VAL A 81 -5.53 16.80 1.20
N PHE A 82 -5.95 15.82 1.99
CA PHE A 82 -6.53 14.56 1.55
C PHE A 82 -7.93 14.43 2.12
N ARG A 83 -8.87 13.93 1.32
CA ARG A 83 -10.13 13.39 1.82
C ARG A 83 -9.87 11.96 2.26
N VAL A 84 -10.29 11.62 3.46
CA VAL A 84 -10.09 10.30 4.05
C VAL A 84 -11.39 9.69 4.53
N ASP A 85 -11.40 8.38 4.64
CA ASP A 85 -12.37 7.64 5.41
C ASP A 85 -12.08 7.81 6.91
N GLN A 86 -13.10 8.14 7.69
CA GLN A 86 -12.94 8.42 9.12
C GLN A 86 -12.64 7.15 9.93
N GLU A 87 -13.11 5.99 9.49
CA GLU A 87 -12.97 4.72 10.20
C GLU A 87 -11.62 4.06 9.88
N THR A 88 -11.25 4.02 8.61
CA THR A 88 -10.04 3.31 8.15
C THR A 88 -8.82 4.21 8.00
N ARG A 89 -9.01 5.55 7.97
CA ARG A 89 -7.98 6.55 7.62
C ARG A 89 -7.41 6.37 6.21
N GLU A 90 -8.15 5.70 5.34
CA GLU A 90 -7.80 5.51 3.94
C GLU A 90 -8.06 6.78 3.14
N VAL A 91 -7.11 7.16 2.28
CA VAL A 91 -7.24 8.28 1.36
C VAL A 91 -8.28 7.94 0.30
N LEU A 92 -9.41 8.62 0.38
CA LEU A 92 -10.47 8.58 -0.63
C LEU A 92 -10.14 9.49 -1.80
N ASP A 93 -9.53 10.64 -1.55
CA ASP A 93 -9.20 11.60 -2.59
C ASP A 93 -8.06 12.55 -2.23
N PHE A 94 -7.35 13.05 -3.24
CA PHE A 94 -6.32 14.08 -3.08
C PHE A 94 -6.88 15.43 -3.53
N ILE A 95 -6.95 16.39 -2.60
CA ILE A 95 -7.53 17.71 -2.86
C ILE A 95 -6.48 18.66 -3.44
N GLY A 96 -5.27 18.64 -2.90
CA GLY A 96 -4.18 19.53 -3.34
C GLY A 96 -3.32 20.03 -2.19
N ALA A 97 -2.46 21.00 -2.49
CA ALA A 97 -1.65 21.68 -1.47
C ALA A 97 -2.53 22.61 -0.62
N ALA A 98 -2.33 22.60 0.69
CA ALA A 98 -3.06 23.42 1.65
C ALA A 98 -2.89 24.92 1.38
N ALA A 99 -1.71 25.34 0.91
CA ALA A 99 -1.44 26.72 0.52
C ALA A 99 -2.39 27.22 -0.58
N ALA A 100 -2.86 26.34 -1.46
CA ALA A 100 -3.81 26.71 -2.51
C ALA A 100 -5.26 26.87 -2.00
N LEU A 101 -5.57 26.34 -0.81
CA LEU A 101 -6.90 26.40 -0.21
C LEU A 101 -7.09 27.61 0.72
N LEU A 102 -6.00 28.21 1.20
CA LEU A 102 -5.98 29.31 2.19
C LEU A 102 -6.13 30.72 1.56
N ASN A 103 -6.71 30.83 0.37
CA ASN A 103 -6.80 32.07 -0.41
C ASN A 103 -7.91 33.01 0.07
#